data_AF-A0A932G906-F1
#
_entry.id   AF-A0A932G906-F1
#
_cell.length_a   1.000
_cell.length_b   1.000
_cell.length_c   1.000
_cell.angle_alpha   90.00
_cell.angle_beta   90.00
_cell.angle_gamma   90.00
#
_symmetry.space_group_name_H-M   'P 1'
#
loop_
_entity.id
_entity.type
_entity.pdbx_description
1 polymer ?
#
loop_
_entity_poly.entity_id
_entity_poly.type
_entity_poly.pdbx_seq_one_letter_code
_entity_poly.pdbx_strand_id
1 'polypeptide(L)'
;SNLGGGAVINNLAGAVLEAQGEVDFAHNFESPGSAIHNAGLFSKTGGGETVLSSATIALNNTGTVEIVEGTLRLDGGGSLGGAIGVEAAGVLNLNNGTFVIPAGSTLGGVGALALSGGSAVFEETLAFTSALTISGGAWTFNANQSFASLTQSGGVLRGTGTVTATGTLAWTDGAMRDGGKTLIAAGASGTISGGGSKDLAANRVLENAGTLVVSGGTVFFNQSNLGGGAVINNLAGAVLEAQGEVDFSHNFESPGSAINNAGIFRKTGGGETRLSSSTVALNNSGTVSVESGTLRLEAGGVHSGGWEVVSTGTLVLAGGTHTFNAGTAFQGDGTLRIQTPVTLATDIDLGGLQVVFESSASVAGVFQISNTPGGTITFDKSMTIPGSVKIAGAMTLSTASLIVTINGTLTLEASGVLNNPGTVRAGLFVNNGGTINGNAPGQIGGASLSALRIDEIRVVGSGAASVKSQRAEASDREVLLRWSAKPGEQFVVEVSLDLARWSVQAAAVREVKPGQYEGNVKTAGQSPAFFRLRTAEDAQPLEAQPAGEENTP
;
A
#
# COMPACT_ATOMS: atom_id res chain seq x y z
N SER A 1 -43.88 -28.70 43.51
CA SER A 1 -43.52 -27.79 44.62
C SER A 1 -42.11 -27.32 44.38
N ASN A 2 -41.89 -26.01 44.29
CA ASN A 2 -40.55 -25.43 44.14
C ASN A 2 -39.92 -25.33 45.53
N LEU A 3 -39.14 -26.34 45.91
CA LEU A 3 -38.48 -26.43 47.22
C LEU A 3 -37.06 -25.79 47.23
N GLY A 4 -36.65 -25.12 46.15
CA GLY A 4 -35.47 -24.24 46.13
C GLY A 4 -34.11 -24.90 46.33
N GLY A 5 -34.01 -26.24 46.30
CA GLY A 5 -32.75 -26.98 46.42
C GLY A 5 -32.39 -27.73 45.14
N GLY A 6 -31.19 -27.49 44.63
CA GLY A 6 -30.60 -28.21 43.50
C GLY A 6 -30.43 -29.71 43.77
N ALA A 7 -30.76 -30.55 42.80
CA ALA A 7 -30.52 -31.99 42.87
C ALA A 7 -29.09 -32.30 42.42
N VAL A 8 -28.38 -33.17 43.15
CA VAL A 8 -26.99 -33.52 42.84
C VAL A 8 -26.82 -35.01 42.56
N ILE A 9 -26.03 -35.33 41.55
CA ILE A 9 -25.52 -36.68 41.29
C ILE A 9 -24.04 -36.69 41.69
N ASN A 10 -23.67 -37.53 42.65
CA ASN A 10 -22.29 -37.70 43.09
C ASN A 10 -21.72 -39.02 42.54
N ASN A 11 -20.96 -38.95 41.44
CA ASN A 11 -20.17 -40.08 40.95
C ASN A 11 -18.83 -40.12 41.71
N LEU A 12 -18.78 -40.88 42.79
CA LEU A 12 -17.64 -40.92 43.72
C LEU A 12 -16.40 -41.59 43.07
N ALA A 13 -15.23 -41.40 43.70
CA ALA A 13 -14.00 -42.02 43.23
C ALA A 13 -14.15 -43.56 43.11
N GLY A 14 -13.72 -44.10 41.98
CA GLY A 14 -13.86 -45.53 41.64
C GLY A 14 -15.24 -45.95 41.12
N ALA A 15 -16.25 -45.06 41.15
CA ALA A 15 -17.55 -45.32 40.55
C ALA A 15 -17.58 -44.94 39.05
N VAL A 16 -18.53 -45.52 38.34
CA VAL A 16 -18.77 -45.27 36.91
C VAL A 16 -20.19 -44.74 36.75
N LEU A 17 -20.31 -43.58 36.11
CA LEU A 17 -21.55 -43.06 35.56
C LEU A 17 -21.46 -43.22 34.05
N GLU A 18 -22.27 -44.10 33.46
CA GLU A 18 -22.30 -44.29 32.01
C GLU A 18 -23.59 -43.70 31.43
N ALA A 19 -23.45 -42.81 30.44
CA ALA A 19 -24.54 -42.34 29.60
C ALA A 19 -24.42 -43.01 28.23
N GLN A 20 -25.34 -43.94 27.94
CA GLN A 20 -25.38 -44.69 26.69
C GLN A 20 -26.36 -44.03 25.73
N GLY A 21 -25.87 -43.54 24.60
CA GLY A 21 -26.68 -42.92 23.55
C GLY A 21 -27.23 -41.54 23.92
N GLU A 22 -28.52 -41.33 23.64
CA GLU A 22 -29.23 -40.09 23.95
C GLU A 22 -29.74 -40.07 25.39
N VAL A 23 -29.20 -39.16 26.20
CA VAL A 23 -29.57 -39.00 27.62
C VAL A 23 -29.71 -37.53 27.93
N ASP A 24 -30.82 -37.12 28.53
CA ASP A 24 -31.04 -35.74 28.97
C ASP A 24 -31.12 -35.65 30.50
N PHE A 25 -30.12 -34.99 31.10
CA PHE A 25 -30.16 -34.54 32.48
C PHE A 25 -30.83 -33.17 32.54
N ALA A 26 -32.10 -33.15 32.96
CA ALA A 26 -32.95 -31.96 32.99
C ALA A 26 -33.66 -31.75 34.33
N HIS A 27 -34.23 -30.56 34.53
CA HIS A 27 -35.26 -30.30 35.53
C HIS A 27 -36.36 -29.39 34.98
N ASN A 28 -37.57 -29.52 35.51
CA ASN A 28 -38.77 -28.84 34.98
C ASN A 28 -38.96 -27.40 35.48
N PHE A 29 -38.27 -26.98 36.53
CA PHE A 29 -38.33 -25.64 37.12
C PHE A 29 -36.94 -25.23 37.58
N GLU A 30 -36.61 -23.93 37.53
CA GLU A 30 -35.32 -23.43 38.00
C GLU A 30 -34.95 -24.04 39.35
N SER A 31 -33.87 -24.81 39.35
CA SER A 31 -33.37 -25.52 40.52
C SER A 31 -31.89 -25.16 40.71
N PRO A 32 -31.62 -23.95 41.23
CA PRO A 32 -30.26 -23.46 41.41
C PRO A 32 -29.43 -24.45 42.23
N GLY A 33 -28.22 -24.75 41.76
CA GLY A 33 -27.30 -25.68 42.41
C GLY A 33 -27.50 -27.15 42.00
N SER A 34 -28.32 -27.44 40.99
CA SER A 34 -28.32 -28.79 40.40
C SER A 34 -26.97 -29.07 39.76
N ALA A 35 -26.39 -30.25 39.99
CA ALA A 35 -25.06 -30.55 39.50
C ALA A 35 -24.78 -32.04 39.36
N ILE A 36 -23.84 -32.37 38.47
CA ILE A 36 -23.15 -33.65 38.47
C ILE A 36 -21.74 -33.41 39.03
N HIS A 37 -21.44 -34.02 40.18
CA HIS A 37 -20.10 -34.05 40.75
C HIS A 37 -19.43 -35.36 40.34
N ASN A 38 -18.42 -35.28 39.48
CA ASN A 38 -17.68 -36.44 39.00
C ASN A 38 -16.28 -36.50 39.63
N ALA A 39 -16.08 -37.46 40.52
CA ALA A 39 -14.77 -37.87 41.04
C ALA A 39 -14.34 -39.25 40.53
N GLY A 40 -15.27 -40.03 39.96
CA GLY A 40 -15.03 -41.31 39.29
C GLY A 40 -14.85 -41.17 37.78
N LEU A 41 -15.35 -42.15 37.03
CA LEU A 41 -15.42 -42.14 35.56
C LEU A 41 -16.84 -41.75 35.10
N PHE A 42 -16.98 -40.68 34.32
CA PHE A 42 -18.18 -40.41 33.54
C PHE A 42 -17.90 -40.79 32.09
N SER A 43 -18.48 -41.88 31.61
CA SER A 43 -18.32 -42.36 30.23
C SER A 43 -19.56 -42.05 29.40
N LYS A 44 -19.36 -41.39 28.25
CA LYS A 44 -20.37 -41.18 27.21
C LYS A 44 -20.07 -42.14 26.05
N THR A 45 -20.99 -43.07 25.82
CA THR A 45 -20.92 -44.09 24.77
C THR A 45 -22.11 -44.02 23.82
N GLY A 46 -22.01 -44.69 22.66
CA GLY A 46 -23.04 -44.73 21.62
C GLY A 46 -23.24 -43.41 20.86
N GLY A 47 -23.86 -43.48 19.68
CA GLY A 47 -24.22 -42.27 18.91
C GLY A 47 -25.21 -41.35 19.62
N GLY A 48 -25.49 -40.17 19.03
CA GLY A 48 -26.46 -39.21 19.58
C GLY A 48 -25.90 -38.27 20.65
N GLU A 49 -26.77 -37.46 21.25
CA GLU A 49 -26.41 -36.41 22.21
C GLU A 49 -26.80 -36.80 23.65
N THR A 50 -25.81 -36.83 24.55
CA THR A 50 -26.06 -36.71 26.00
C THR A 50 -25.94 -35.26 26.40
N VAL A 51 -26.97 -34.72 27.06
CA VAL A 51 -27.07 -33.32 27.38
C VAL A 51 -27.33 -33.09 28.87
N LEU A 52 -26.69 -32.08 29.44
CA LEU A 52 -27.11 -31.42 30.67
C LEU A 52 -27.88 -30.15 30.25
N SER A 53 -29.19 -30.30 29.98
CA SER A 53 -29.97 -29.38 29.12
C SER A 53 -30.50 -28.12 29.80
N SER A 54 -30.32 -28.01 31.11
CA SER A 54 -30.69 -26.82 31.86
C SER A 54 -29.47 -25.94 32.11
N ALA A 55 -29.63 -24.63 31.90
CA ALA A 55 -28.62 -23.61 32.16
C ALA A 55 -28.15 -23.54 33.62
N THR A 56 -28.74 -24.31 34.54
CA THR A 56 -28.33 -24.39 35.94
C THR A 56 -27.82 -25.77 36.37
N ILE A 57 -27.75 -26.77 35.48
CA ILE A 57 -27.13 -28.08 35.79
C ILE A 57 -25.64 -28.01 35.44
N ALA A 58 -24.81 -27.81 36.45
CA ALA A 58 -23.35 -27.74 36.28
C ALA A 58 -22.71 -29.14 36.23
N LEU A 59 -21.65 -29.29 35.42
CA LEU A 59 -20.73 -30.43 35.55
C LEU A 59 -19.49 -30.00 36.34
N ASN A 60 -19.26 -30.64 37.48
CA ASN A 60 -18.09 -30.42 38.33
C ASN A 60 -17.23 -31.68 38.30
N ASN A 61 -16.22 -31.68 37.43
CA ASN A 61 -15.30 -32.78 37.28
C ASN A 61 -14.03 -32.60 38.13
N THR A 62 -13.61 -33.67 38.78
CA THR A 62 -12.30 -33.85 39.41
C THR A 62 -11.69 -35.22 39.08
N GLY A 63 -12.49 -36.15 38.57
CA GLY A 63 -12.07 -37.45 38.05
C GLY A 63 -11.89 -37.44 36.53
N THR A 64 -12.39 -38.49 35.87
CA THR A 64 -12.27 -38.68 34.42
C THR A 64 -13.63 -38.55 33.74
N VAL A 65 -13.70 -37.77 32.66
CA VAL A 65 -14.79 -37.82 31.68
C VAL A 65 -14.22 -38.41 30.39
N GLU A 66 -14.90 -39.38 29.80
CA GLU A 66 -14.51 -40.03 28.55
C GLU A 66 -15.68 -39.97 27.57
N ILE A 67 -15.45 -39.38 26.40
CA ILE A 67 -16.45 -39.28 25.33
C ILE A 67 -15.97 -40.17 24.18
N VAL A 68 -16.49 -41.39 24.15
CA VAL A 68 -16.12 -42.44 23.18
C VAL A 68 -16.78 -42.19 21.83
N GLU A 69 -18.08 -41.87 21.84
CA GLU A 69 -18.88 -41.59 20.64
C GLU A 69 -20.02 -40.60 20.95
N GLY A 70 -20.42 -39.84 19.93
CA GLY A 70 -21.52 -38.89 20.01
C GLY A 70 -21.13 -37.61 20.75
N THR A 71 -22.13 -36.84 21.16
CA THR A 71 -21.91 -35.52 21.76
C THR A 71 -22.21 -35.55 23.26
N LEU A 72 -21.32 -35.02 24.09
CA LEU A 72 -21.63 -34.57 25.44
C LEU A 72 -21.82 -33.05 25.41
N ARG A 73 -23.06 -32.57 25.59
CA ARG A 73 -23.40 -31.15 25.58
C ARG A 73 -23.67 -30.62 27.00
N LEU A 74 -23.00 -29.53 27.34
CA LEU A 74 -23.08 -28.88 28.64
C LEU A 74 -23.70 -27.48 28.49
N ASP A 75 -24.87 -27.26 29.10
CA ASP A 75 -25.56 -25.95 29.06
C ASP A 75 -25.40 -25.14 30.36
N GLY A 76 -25.12 -25.80 31.49
CA GLY A 76 -25.12 -25.16 32.80
C GLY A 76 -23.78 -24.63 33.29
N GLY A 77 -22.71 -24.75 32.49
CA GLY A 77 -21.34 -24.43 32.94
C GLY A 77 -20.77 -25.47 33.90
N GLY A 78 -19.88 -25.01 34.80
CA GLY A 78 -19.29 -25.81 35.87
C GLY A 78 -17.77 -25.80 35.91
N SER A 79 -17.17 -26.62 36.77
CA SER A 79 -15.72 -26.75 36.90
C SER A 79 -15.22 -28.00 36.19
N LEU A 80 -14.51 -27.83 35.07
CA LEU A 80 -13.95 -28.91 34.27
C LEU A 80 -12.52 -29.24 34.75
N GLY A 81 -12.42 -29.74 35.99
CA GLY A 81 -11.20 -30.28 36.59
C GLY A 81 -10.78 -31.63 35.99
N GLY A 82 -9.71 -32.24 36.50
CA GLY A 82 -9.34 -33.63 36.19
C GLY A 82 -9.03 -33.88 34.71
N ALA A 83 -9.37 -35.08 34.23
CA ALA A 83 -9.16 -35.48 32.84
C ALA A 83 -10.48 -35.52 32.06
N ILE A 84 -10.50 -34.92 30.87
CA ILE A 84 -11.60 -35.03 29.90
C ILE A 84 -11.00 -35.46 28.56
N GLY A 85 -11.27 -36.71 28.18
CA GLY A 85 -10.82 -37.33 26.94
C GLY A 85 -11.95 -37.41 25.90
N VAL A 86 -11.66 -37.03 24.65
CA VAL A 86 -12.59 -37.13 23.53
C VAL A 86 -12.00 -37.99 22.43
N GLU A 87 -12.61 -39.15 22.19
CA GLU A 87 -12.19 -40.07 21.13
C GLU A 87 -12.65 -39.59 19.74
N ALA A 88 -12.20 -40.26 18.68
CA ALA A 88 -12.33 -39.76 17.31
C ALA A 88 -13.79 -39.51 16.86
N ALA A 89 -14.74 -40.29 17.36
CA ALA A 89 -16.17 -40.13 17.07
C ALA A 89 -16.92 -39.29 18.12
N GLY A 90 -16.20 -38.75 19.11
CA GLY A 90 -16.74 -37.96 20.20
C GLY A 90 -16.70 -36.45 19.94
N VAL A 91 -17.63 -35.74 20.58
CA VAL A 91 -17.67 -34.28 20.62
C VAL A 91 -17.94 -33.82 22.05
N LEU A 92 -17.07 -32.95 22.58
CA LEU A 92 -17.40 -32.14 23.76
C LEU A 92 -18.01 -30.83 23.29
N ASN A 93 -19.28 -30.56 23.64
CA ASN A 93 -19.96 -29.32 23.30
C ASN A 93 -20.20 -28.45 24.54
N LEU A 94 -19.45 -27.36 24.64
CA LEU A 94 -19.68 -26.31 25.62
C LEU A 94 -20.68 -25.32 25.02
N ASN A 95 -21.95 -25.46 25.40
CA ASN A 95 -23.05 -24.81 24.69
C ASN A 95 -23.62 -23.59 25.42
N ASN A 96 -23.52 -23.54 26.75
CA ASN A 96 -23.88 -22.36 27.52
C ASN A 96 -23.22 -22.37 28.91
N GLY A 97 -23.38 -21.29 29.67
CA GLY A 97 -22.86 -21.15 31.03
C GLY A 97 -21.40 -20.68 31.07
N THR A 98 -20.84 -20.64 32.27
CA THR A 98 -19.43 -20.30 32.50
C THR A 98 -18.69 -21.55 32.94
N PHE A 99 -17.61 -21.88 32.23
CA PHE A 99 -16.75 -23.02 32.54
C PHE A 99 -15.47 -22.55 33.19
N VAL A 100 -15.20 -23.08 34.37
CA VAL A 100 -13.91 -22.92 35.05
C VAL A 100 -13.03 -24.09 34.64
N ILE A 101 -11.82 -23.81 34.18
CA ILE A 101 -10.79 -24.83 33.90
C ILE A 101 -9.72 -24.69 35.00
N PRO A 102 -9.76 -25.52 36.07
CA PRO A 102 -8.73 -25.51 37.09
C PRO A 102 -7.33 -25.78 36.51
N ALA A 103 -6.30 -25.24 37.15
CA ALA A 103 -4.91 -25.51 36.77
C ALA A 103 -4.59 -27.01 36.83
N GLY A 104 -3.85 -27.52 35.84
CA GLY A 104 -3.53 -28.93 35.71
C GLY A 104 -4.65 -29.83 35.17
N SER A 105 -5.80 -29.28 34.79
CA SER A 105 -6.82 -30.03 34.03
C SER A 105 -6.31 -30.45 32.65
N THR A 106 -6.62 -31.67 32.23
CA THR A 106 -6.29 -32.15 30.88
C THR A 106 -7.56 -32.33 30.06
N LEU A 107 -7.88 -31.34 29.22
CA LEU A 107 -8.98 -31.41 28.26
C LEU A 107 -8.39 -31.67 26.87
N GLY A 108 -8.75 -32.80 26.25
CA GLY A 108 -8.23 -33.10 24.93
C GLY A 108 -8.65 -34.43 24.33
N GLY A 109 -7.95 -34.81 23.27
CA GLY A 109 -8.25 -36.00 22.49
C GLY A 109 -8.28 -35.72 20.99
N VAL A 110 -8.57 -36.77 20.22
CA VAL A 110 -8.60 -36.74 18.76
C VAL A 110 -10.01 -36.44 18.20
N GLY A 111 -11.03 -36.41 19.07
CA GLY A 111 -12.37 -35.91 18.75
C GLY A 111 -12.46 -34.39 18.67
N ALA A 112 -13.68 -33.88 18.48
CA ALA A 112 -13.91 -32.46 18.27
C ALA A 112 -14.27 -31.70 19.56
N LEU A 113 -13.90 -30.42 19.59
CA LEU A 113 -14.37 -29.45 20.57
C LEU A 113 -15.35 -28.47 19.91
N ALA A 114 -16.58 -28.43 20.39
CA ALA A 114 -17.59 -27.47 19.97
C ALA A 114 -17.81 -26.43 21.08
N LEU A 115 -17.72 -25.17 20.70
CA LEU A 115 -17.88 -23.99 21.54
C LEU A 115 -19.10 -23.23 21.01
N SER A 116 -20.28 -23.73 21.39
CA SER A 116 -21.56 -23.30 20.79
C SER A 116 -22.18 -22.12 21.54
N GLY A 117 -21.77 -21.89 22.79
CA GLY A 117 -22.17 -20.75 23.60
C GLY A 117 -21.60 -20.81 25.01
N GLY A 118 -21.76 -19.73 25.79
CA GLY A 118 -21.16 -19.61 27.12
C GLY A 118 -19.76 -18.99 27.09
N SER A 119 -18.92 -19.30 28.08
CA SER A 119 -17.56 -18.76 28.18
C SER A 119 -16.60 -19.63 28.99
N ALA A 120 -15.32 -19.53 28.67
CA ALA A 120 -14.21 -20.07 29.44
C ALA A 120 -12.93 -19.24 29.25
N VAL A 121 -11.98 -19.42 30.17
CA VAL A 121 -10.61 -18.93 30.05
C VAL A 121 -9.66 -20.13 30.03
N PHE A 122 -8.92 -20.28 28.94
CA PHE A 122 -7.92 -21.33 28.74
C PHE A 122 -6.53 -20.75 29.01
N GLU A 123 -6.09 -20.88 30.26
CA GLU A 123 -4.75 -20.45 30.72
C GLU A 123 -3.66 -21.46 30.34
N GLU A 124 -4.02 -22.70 30.04
CA GLU A 124 -3.13 -23.78 29.61
C GLU A 124 -3.50 -24.29 28.21
N THR A 125 -2.54 -24.92 27.52
CA THR A 125 -2.76 -25.50 26.19
C THR A 125 -3.68 -26.72 26.31
N LEU A 126 -4.74 -26.74 25.51
CA LEU A 126 -5.63 -27.88 25.40
C LEU A 126 -4.95 -29.00 24.62
N ALA A 127 -5.24 -30.26 24.97
CA ALA A 127 -4.71 -31.43 24.29
C ALA A 127 -5.60 -31.90 23.11
N PHE A 128 -6.48 -31.03 22.60
CA PHE A 128 -7.22 -31.25 21.37
C PHE A 128 -6.33 -30.97 20.16
N THR A 129 -6.31 -31.87 19.17
CA THR A 129 -5.54 -31.67 17.93
C THR A 129 -6.39 -31.67 16.66
N SER A 130 -7.67 -32.02 16.77
CA SER A 130 -8.61 -32.19 15.65
C SER A 130 -9.34 -30.87 15.35
N ALA A 131 -10.67 -30.88 15.31
CA ALA A 131 -11.50 -29.73 14.98
C ALA A 131 -11.90 -28.92 16.23
N LEU A 132 -11.78 -27.60 16.11
CA LEU A 132 -12.43 -26.62 16.97
C LEU A 132 -13.53 -25.90 16.17
N THR A 133 -14.75 -25.93 16.67
CA THR A 133 -15.89 -25.17 16.12
C THR A 133 -16.34 -24.12 17.13
N ILE A 134 -16.41 -22.85 16.73
CA ILE A 134 -16.95 -21.75 17.51
C ILE A 134 -18.18 -21.20 16.79
N SER A 135 -19.36 -21.41 17.36
CA SER A 135 -20.62 -20.86 16.80
C SER A 135 -21.32 -19.86 17.72
N GLY A 136 -20.81 -19.68 18.95
CA GLY A 136 -21.36 -18.72 19.90
C GLY A 136 -20.46 -18.54 21.12
N GLY A 137 -20.88 -17.68 22.06
CA GLY A 137 -20.18 -17.47 23.33
C GLY A 137 -18.93 -16.58 23.22
N ALA A 138 -18.18 -16.50 24.33
CA ALA A 138 -16.94 -15.74 24.43
C ALA A 138 -15.82 -16.57 25.06
N TRP A 139 -14.80 -16.89 24.26
CA TRP A 139 -13.77 -17.87 24.58
C TRP A 139 -12.40 -17.20 24.62
N THR A 140 -11.76 -17.26 25.79
CA THR A 140 -10.49 -16.58 26.04
C THR A 140 -9.36 -17.59 25.99
N PHE A 141 -8.51 -17.53 24.96
CA PHE A 141 -7.33 -18.36 24.81
C PHE A 141 -6.10 -17.55 25.20
N ASN A 142 -5.62 -17.73 26.43
CA ASN A 142 -4.41 -17.07 26.91
C ASN A 142 -3.15 -17.89 26.62
N ALA A 143 -3.26 -19.22 26.64
CA ALA A 143 -2.25 -20.13 26.11
C ALA A 143 -2.35 -20.32 24.60
N ASN A 144 -1.22 -20.68 23.98
CA ASN A 144 -1.19 -21.06 22.58
C ASN A 144 -1.96 -22.38 22.36
N GLN A 145 -2.71 -22.44 21.26
CA GLN A 145 -3.53 -23.58 20.86
C GLN A 145 -3.26 -23.95 19.40
N SER A 146 -3.42 -25.23 19.05
CA SER A 146 -3.25 -25.72 17.69
C SER A 146 -4.34 -26.72 17.34
N PHE A 147 -5.02 -26.50 16.23
CA PHE A 147 -6.10 -27.36 15.74
C PHE A 147 -5.89 -27.67 14.27
N ALA A 148 -6.19 -28.91 13.84
CA ALA A 148 -6.20 -29.28 12.44
C ALA A 148 -7.22 -28.47 11.65
N SER A 149 -8.39 -28.21 12.23
CA SER A 149 -9.44 -27.38 11.63
C SER A 149 -9.99 -26.40 12.66
N LEU A 150 -10.10 -25.13 12.27
CA LEU A 150 -10.75 -24.08 13.03
C LEU A 150 -11.93 -23.54 12.21
N THR A 151 -13.14 -23.76 12.71
CA THR A 151 -14.36 -23.20 12.13
C THR A 151 -14.94 -22.17 13.09
N GLN A 152 -15.15 -20.94 12.62
CA GLN A 152 -15.83 -19.90 13.36
C GLN A 152 -17.03 -19.39 12.55
N SER A 153 -18.23 -19.68 13.04
CA SER A 153 -19.51 -19.26 12.46
C SER A 153 -20.32 -18.36 13.41
N GLY A 154 -19.66 -17.84 14.45
CA GLY A 154 -20.23 -16.95 15.44
C GLY A 154 -19.29 -16.77 16.63
N GLY A 155 -19.82 -16.22 17.73
CA GLY A 155 -19.09 -16.08 18.98
C GLY A 155 -17.87 -15.15 18.93
N VAL A 156 -17.08 -15.17 20.00
CA VAL A 156 -15.88 -14.35 20.18
C VAL A 156 -14.70 -15.24 20.54
N LEU A 157 -13.69 -15.27 19.67
CA LEU A 157 -12.36 -15.80 19.97
C LEU A 157 -11.50 -14.64 20.48
N ARG A 158 -10.96 -14.74 21.69
CA ARG A 158 -10.17 -13.65 22.29
C ARG A 158 -9.01 -14.16 23.16
N GLY A 159 -8.34 -13.27 23.89
CA GLY A 159 -7.18 -13.59 24.72
C GLY A 159 -5.83 -13.33 24.04
N THR A 160 -4.75 -13.57 24.78
CA THR A 160 -3.38 -13.22 24.39
C THR A 160 -2.63 -14.32 23.63
N GLY A 161 -3.16 -15.54 23.64
CA GLY A 161 -2.53 -16.70 23.00
C GLY A 161 -2.61 -16.67 21.48
N THR A 162 -1.74 -17.46 20.85
CA THR A 162 -1.84 -17.79 19.43
C THR A 162 -2.76 -18.99 19.24
N VAL A 163 -3.80 -18.86 18.42
CA VAL A 163 -4.63 -19.99 17.98
C VAL A 163 -4.26 -20.33 16.54
N THR A 164 -3.67 -21.50 16.34
CA THR A 164 -3.16 -21.97 15.05
C THR A 164 -4.10 -22.96 14.38
N ALA A 165 -4.48 -22.69 13.14
CA ALA A 165 -5.08 -23.64 12.22
C ALA A 165 -3.98 -24.29 11.38
N THR A 166 -3.72 -25.58 11.57
CA THR A 166 -2.65 -26.31 10.86
C THR A 166 -3.10 -26.92 9.53
N GLY A 167 -4.42 -27.09 9.34
CA GLY A 167 -5.01 -27.58 8.09
C GLY A 167 -5.95 -26.56 7.46
N THR A 168 -7.05 -26.24 8.14
CA THR A 168 -8.08 -25.33 7.61
C THR A 168 -8.57 -24.28 8.60
N LEU A 169 -8.79 -23.05 8.12
CA LEU A 169 -9.60 -22.02 8.78
C LEU A 169 -10.87 -21.76 7.95
N ALA A 170 -12.04 -21.75 8.58
CA ALA A 170 -13.27 -21.27 7.97
C ALA A 170 -13.92 -20.23 8.90
N TRP A 171 -13.97 -18.96 8.47
CA TRP A 171 -14.55 -17.87 9.25
C TRP A 171 -15.71 -17.21 8.51
N THR A 172 -16.93 -17.45 8.99
CA THR A 172 -18.16 -16.99 8.34
C THR A 172 -18.95 -15.95 9.13
N ASP A 173 -18.74 -15.88 10.45
CA ASP A 173 -19.34 -14.87 11.33
C ASP A 173 -18.58 -14.82 12.67
N GLY A 174 -18.88 -13.82 13.50
CA GLY A 174 -18.29 -13.62 14.82
C GLY A 174 -17.06 -12.71 14.84
N ALA A 175 -16.43 -12.61 16.01
CA ALA A 175 -15.31 -11.71 16.24
C ALA A 175 -14.04 -12.45 16.68
N MET A 176 -12.88 -11.91 16.29
CA MET A 176 -11.59 -12.22 16.87
C MET A 176 -11.02 -10.96 17.53
N ARG A 177 -10.75 -11.02 18.84
CA ARG A 177 -10.45 -9.86 19.67
C ARG A 177 -9.19 -10.06 20.52
N ASP A 178 -8.80 -8.96 21.17
CA ASP A 178 -7.62 -8.81 22.03
C ASP A 178 -6.30 -9.03 21.27
N GLY A 179 -5.17 -8.69 21.91
CA GLY A 179 -3.84 -8.67 21.28
C GLY A 179 -3.23 -10.04 20.93
N GLY A 180 -4.00 -11.13 21.00
CA GLY A 180 -3.57 -12.46 20.57
C GLY A 180 -3.52 -12.60 19.04
N LYS A 181 -3.11 -13.79 18.59
CA LYS A 181 -2.91 -14.09 17.16
C LYS A 181 -3.80 -15.25 16.71
N THR A 182 -4.42 -15.14 15.55
CA THR A 182 -4.95 -16.29 14.80
C THR A 182 -3.99 -16.58 13.65
N LEU A 183 -3.45 -17.80 13.56
CA LEU A 183 -2.45 -18.18 12.56
C LEU A 183 -2.99 -19.27 11.63
N ILE A 184 -2.95 -19.01 10.32
CA ILE A 184 -3.06 -20.05 9.28
C ILE A 184 -1.65 -20.53 8.98
N ALA A 185 -1.34 -21.79 9.31
CA ALA A 185 0.01 -22.33 9.16
C ALA A 185 0.46 -22.42 7.70
N ALA A 186 1.77 -22.59 7.49
CA ALA A 186 2.30 -22.85 6.14
C ALA A 186 1.72 -24.15 5.58
N GLY A 187 1.27 -24.10 4.32
CA GLY A 187 0.58 -25.22 3.67
C GLY A 187 -0.90 -25.41 4.07
N ALA A 188 -1.40 -24.67 5.07
CA ALA A 188 -2.80 -24.65 5.43
C ALA A 188 -3.60 -23.70 4.51
N SER A 189 -4.92 -23.87 4.48
CA SER A 189 -5.84 -22.99 3.77
C SER A 189 -6.82 -22.31 4.72
N GLY A 190 -7.14 -21.06 4.45
CA GLY A 190 -8.13 -20.28 5.17
C GLY A 190 -9.15 -19.70 4.20
N THR A 191 -10.41 -19.66 4.65
CA THR A 191 -11.51 -19.03 3.92
C THR A 191 -12.26 -18.10 4.86
N ILE A 192 -12.40 -16.84 4.45
CA ILE A 192 -13.35 -15.89 5.04
C ILE A 192 -14.48 -15.71 4.03
N SER A 193 -15.70 -16.06 4.42
CA SER A 193 -16.83 -16.03 3.47
C SER A 193 -18.16 -15.76 4.13
N GLY A 194 -19.21 -15.65 3.31
CA GLY A 194 -20.58 -15.46 3.78
C GLY A 194 -20.89 -14.02 4.21
N GLY A 195 -22.19 -13.77 4.41
CA GLY A 195 -22.72 -12.45 4.75
C GLY A 195 -22.67 -12.09 6.24
N GLY A 196 -22.19 -13.01 7.09
CA GLY A 196 -22.00 -12.75 8.52
C GLY A 196 -20.97 -11.66 8.78
N SER A 197 -20.95 -11.16 10.01
CA SER A 197 -20.00 -10.15 10.43
C SER A 197 -18.68 -10.78 10.82
N LYS A 198 -17.57 -10.38 10.19
CA LYS A 198 -16.22 -10.83 10.55
C LYS A 198 -15.47 -9.66 11.16
N ASP A 199 -15.43 -9.58 12.49
CA ASP A 199 -14.83 -8.45 13.23
C ASP A 199 -13.45 -8.80 13.81
N LEU A 200 -12.39 -8.18 13.27
CA LEU A 200 -11.06 -8.11 13.89
C LEU A 200 -10.98 -6.83 14.73
N ALA A 201 -10.80 -6.94 16.04
CA ALA A 201 -10.79 -5.76 16.92
C ALA A 201 -9.78 -5.89 18.07
N ALA A 202 -9.57 -4.79 18.81
CA ALA A 202 -8.76 -4.76 20.03
C ALA A 202 -7.32 -5.28 19.85
N ASN A 203 -6.67 -4.89 18.74
CA ASN A 203 -5.30 -5.26 18.36
C ASN A 203 -5.10 -6.73 17.94
N ARG A 204 -6.16 -7.45 17.59
CA ARG A 204 -6.04 -8.82 17.07
C ARG A 204 -5.14 -8.85 15.82
N VAL A 205 -4.29 -9.88 15.75
CA VAL A 205 -3.50 -10.18 14.55
C VAL A 205 -4.04 -11.45 13.89
N LEU A 206 -4.43 -11.35 12.62
CA LEU A 206 -4.64 -12.50 11.74
C LEU A 206 -3.40 -12.69 10.87
N GLU A 207 -2.67 -13.78 11.09
CA GLU A 207 -1.43 -14.10 10.39
C GLU A 207 -1.66 -15.23 9.39
N ASN A 208 -1.32 -14.99 8.14
CA ASN A 208 -1.42 -15.97 7.06
C ASN A 208 -0.01 -16.38 6.60
N ALA A 209 0.35 -17.63 6.85
CA ALA A 209 1.55 -18.27 6.31
C ALA A 209 1.23 -19.25 5.16
N GLY A 210 -0.05 -19.47 4.85
CA GLY A 210 -0.54 -20.35 3.80
C GLY A 210 -1.33 -19.60 2.74
N THR A 211 -2.52 -20.10 2.41
CA THR A 211 -3.44 -19.43 1.48
C THR A 211 -4.67 -18.95 2.25
N LEU A 212 -5.00 -17.67 2.16
CA LEU A 212 -6.23 -17.09 2.70
C LEU A 212 -7.08 -16.55 1.55
N VAL A 213 -8.27 -17.12 1.34
CA VAL A 213 -9.26 -16.62 0.38
C VAL A 213 -10.33 -15.84 1.15
N VAL A 214 -10.59 -14.61 0.71
CA VAL A 214 -11.72 -13.81 1.18
C VAL A 214 -12.73 -13.74 0.03
N SER A 215 -13.92 -14.29 0.24
CA SER A 215 -14.97 -14.38 -0.79
C SER A 215 -16.32 -13.90 -0.24
N GLY A 216 -16.72 -12.70 -0.66
CA GLY A 216 -17.99 -12.09 -0.29
C GLY A 216 -18.06 -11.52 1.14
N GLY A 217 -18.88 -10.47 1.27
CA GLY A 217 -19.12 -9.77 2.54
C GLY A 217 -17.99 -8.84 2.96
N THR A 218 -18.05 -8.40 4.22
CA THR A 218 -17.11 -7.44 4.79
C THR A 218 -16.26 -8.08 5.88
N VAL A 219 -14.97 -7.75 5.91
CA VAL A 219 -14.07 -7.94 7.05
C VAL A 219 -13.92 -6.59 7.74
N PHE A 220 -14.34 -6.52 8.98
CA PHE A 220 -14.27 -5.31 9.78
C PHE A 220 -13.00 -5.27 10.62
N PHE A 221 -12.36 -4.11 10.62
CA PHE A 221 -11.35 -3.69 11.56
C PHE A 221 -12.04 -2.79 12.57
N ASN A 222 -12.38 -3.30 13.76
CA ASN A 222 -13.10 -2.57 14.80
C ASN A 222 -14.58 -2.27 14.47
N GLN A 223 -15.38 -3.31 14.23
CA GLN A 223 -16.84 -3.18 14.17
C GLN A 223 -17.45 -2.87 15.53
N SER A 224 -16.93 -3.50 16.58
CA SER A 224 -17.52 -3.48 17.92
C SER A 224 -17.10 -2.28 18.79
N ASN A 225 -16.42 -1.28 18.22
CA ASN A 225 -15.90 -0.10 18.93
C ASN A 225 -15.04 -0.41 20.17
N LEU A 226 -14.12 -1.37 20.03
CA LEU A 226 -13.17 -1.75 21.07
C LEU A 226 -11.81 -1.06 20.91
N GLY A 227 -11.64 -0.30 19.82
CA GLY A 227 -10.39 0.39 19.50
C GLY A 227 -9.27 -0.57 19.13
N GLY A 228 -8.04 -0.08 19.24
CA GLY A 228 -6.82 -0.76 18.80
C GLY A 228 -6.63 -0.72 17.28
N GLY A 229 -5.50 -1.26 16.80
CA GLY A 229 -5.18 -1.44 15.38
C GLY A 229 -5.10 -2.92 15.08
N ALA A 230 -6.17 -3.49 14.51
CA ALA A 230 -6.18 -4.89 14.12
C ALA A 230 -5.41 -5.07 12.80
N VAL A 231 -4.72 -6.20 12.64
CA VAL A 231 -3.81 -6.37 11.50
C VAL A 231 -4.00 -7.72 10.84
N ILE A 232 -4.02 -7.71 9.51
CA ILE A 232 -3.85 -8.92 8.70
C ILE A 232 -2.42 -8.92 8.15
N ASN A 233 -1.62 -9.93 8.52
CA ASN A 233 -0.27 -10.12 8.00
C ASN A 233 -0.27 -11.26 6.98
N ASN A 234 -0.02 -10.95 5.71
CA ASN A 234 0.23 -11.94 4.68
C ASN A 234 1.75 -12.14 4.53
N LEU A 235 2.26 -13.24 5.10
CA LEU A 235 3.70 -13.48 5.21
C LEU A 235 4.35 -13.81 3.86
N ALA A 236 5.68 -13.73 3.80
CA ALA A 236 6.43 -14.13 2.61
C ALA A 236 6.12 -15.59 2.23
N GLY A 237 5.86 -15.83 0.94
CA GLY A 237 5.43 -17.14 0.42
C GLY A 237 3.93 -17.44 0.59
N ALA A 238 3.19 -16.62 1.35
CA ALA A 238 1.76 -16.76 1.53
C ALA A 238 0.95 -16.01 0.46
N VAL A 239 -0.30 -16.44 0.27
CA VAL A 239 -1.24 -15.80 -0.66
C VAL A 239 -2.47 -15.34 0.10
N LEU A 240 -2.81 -14.07 -0.03
CA LEU A 240 -4.11 -13.51 0.37
C LEU A 240 -4.87 -13.15 -0.91
N GLU A 241 -5.96 -13.85 -1.18
CA GLU A 241 -6.81 -13.63 -2.35
C GLU A 241 -8.12 -12.95 -1.95
N ALA A 242 -8.38 -11.76 -2.48
CA ALA A 242 -9.68 -11.12 -2.44
C ALA A 242 -10.44 -11.50 -3.73
N GLN A 243 -11.47 -12.34 -3.60
CA GLN A 243 -12.21 -12.90 -4.72
C GLN A 243 -13.55 -12.16 -4.91
N GLY A 244 -13.71 -11.48 -6.04
CA GLY A 244 -14.92 -10.75 -6.40
C GLY A 244 -15.07 -9.45 -5.62
N GLU A 245 -16.29 -9.21 -5.10
CA GLU A 245 -16.62 -8.05 -4.27
C GLU A 245 -16.40 -8.38 -2.80
N VAL A 246 -15.40 -7.71 -2.21
CA VAL A 246 -14.98 -7.89 -0.82
C VAL A 246 -14.63 -6.52 -0.26
N ASP A 247 -15.12 -6.23 0.94
CA ASP A 247 -14.80 -4.99 1.63
C ASP A 247 -13.97 -5.25 2.90
N PHE A 248 -12.87 -4.53 3.04
CA PHE A 248 -12.11 -4.39 4.27
C PHE A 248 -12.41 -2.99 4.84
N SER A 249 -13.18 -2.94 5.93
CA SER A 249 -13.80 -1.69 6.41
C SER A 249 -13.69 -1.54 7.92
N HIS A 250 -14.17 -0.41 8.47
CA HIS A 250 -14.40 -0.22 9.90
C HIS A 250 -15.74 0.48 10.11
N ASN A 251 -16.40 0.23 11.24
CA ASN A 251 -17.53 1.06 11.68
C ASN A 251 -17.07 2.21 12.59
N PHE A 252 -15.97 1.98 13.31
CA PHE A 252 -15.36 2.95 14.22
C PHE A 252 -13.88 3.06 13.92
N GLU A 253 -13.34 4.29 13.98
CA GLU A 253 -11.93 4.53 13.68
C GLU A 253 -11.02 3.58 14.48
N SER A 254 -10.02 3.06 13.80
CA SER A 254 -9.10 2.07 14.35
C SER A 254 -7.68 2.40 13.90
N PRO A 255 -7.06 3.43 14.49
CA PRO A 255 -5.70 3.82 14.14
C PRO A 255 -4.73 2.65 14.27
N GLY A 256 -3.88 2.47 13.27
CA GLY A 256 -2.92 1.37 13.22
C GLY A 256 -3.47 0.08 12.61
N SER A 257 -4.74 0.04 12.19
CA SER A 257 -5.25 -1.08 11.40
C SER A 257 -4.58 -1.14 10.04
N ALA A 258 -4.21 -2.35 9.62
CA ALA A 258 -3.47 -2.53 8.37
C ALA A 258 -3.63 -3.93 7.78
N ILE A 259 -3.43 -4.01 6.46
CA ILE A 259 -3.05 -5.23 5.77
C ILE A 259 -1.57 -5.08 5.40
N ASN A 260 -0.72 -5.93 5.97
CA ASN A 260 0.70 -5.97 5.65
C ASN A 260 0.97 -7.15 4.72
N ASN A 261 1.38 -6.85 3.49
CA ASN A 261 1.65 -7.85 2.47
C ASN A 261 3.15 -7.99 2.22
N ALA A 262 3.71 -9.11 2.67
CA ALA A 262 5.05 -9.58 2.31
C ALA A 262 5.02 -10.75 1.30
N GLY A 263 3.88 -11.42 1.15
CA GLY A 263 3.61 -12.44 0.14
C GLY A 263 2.93 -11.86 -1.10
N ILE A 264 1.87 -12.54 -1.56
CA ILE A 264 1.03 -12.09 -2.68
C ILE A 264 -0.33 -11.67 -2.17
N PHE A 265 -0.72 -10.41 -2.38
CA PHE A 265 -2.10 -9.95 -2.31
C PHE A 265 -2.68 -10.03 -3.72
N ARG A 266 -3.70 -10.86 -3.95
CA ARG A 266 -4.26 -11.10 -5.28
C ARG A 266 -5.74 -10.72 -5.33
N LYS A 267 -6.12 -9.85 -6.27
CA LYS A 267 -7.51 -9.51 -6.58
C LYS A 267 -7.96 -10.26 -7.82
N THR A 268 -8.99 -11.09 -7.67
CA THR A 268 -9.61 -11.87 -8.75
C THR A 268 -11.12 -11.63 -8.83
N GLY A 269 -11.77 -12.12 -9.88
CA GLY A 269 -13.20 -11.97 -10.12
C GLY A 269 -13.61 -10.56 -10.56
N GLY A 270 -14.86 -10.43 -11.01
CA GLY A 270 -15.46 -9.13 -11.34
C GLY A 270 -15.69 -8.24 -10.11
N GLY A 271 -16.27 -7.06 -10.34
CA GLY A 271 -16.64 -6.13 -9.26
C GLY A 271 -15.44 -5.42 -8.61
N GLU A 272 -15.72 -4.72 -7.51
CA GLU A 272 -14.76 -3.92 -6.76
C GLU A 272 -14.47 -4.53 -5.39
N THR A 273 -13.19 -4.72 -5.07
CA THR A 273 -12.72 -4.94 -3.70
C THR A 273 -12.26 -3.61 -3.13
N ARG A 274 -12.83 -3.20 -1.99
CA ARG A 274 -12.46 -1.93 -1.33
C ARG A 274 -11.72 -2.19 -0.03
N LEU A 275 -10.63 -1.46 0.16
CA LEU A 275 -10.12 -1.15 1.49
C LEU A 275 -10.72 0.22 1.83
N SER A 276 -11.99 0.21 2.25
CA SER A 276 -12.89 1.38 2.32
C SER A 276 -12.74 2.24 3.58
N SER A 277 -11.88 1.79 4.47
CA SER A 277 -11.55 2.49 5.69
C SER A 277 -10.44 3.50 5.41
N SER A 278 -10.63 4.78 5.75
CA SER A 278 -9.55 5.78 5.73
C SER A 278 -8.36 5.43 6.66
N THR A 279 -8.50 4.42 7.53
CA THR A 279 -7.50 4.02 8.53
C THR A 279 -6.88 2.64 8.28
N VAL A 280 -7.45 1.79 7.42
CA VAL A 280 -6.92 0.44 7.14
C VAL A 280 -5.90 0.56 6.00
N ALA A 281 -4.65 0.83 6.38
CA ALA A 281 -3.57 0.98 5.41
C ALA A 281 -3.25 -0.34 4.72
N LEU A 282 -2.86 -0.29 3.44
CA LEU A 282 -2.18 -1.40 2.78
C LEU A 282 -0.69 -1.11 2.76
N ASN A 283 0.12 -1.93 3.43
CA ASN A 283 1.58 -1.85 3.34
C ASN A 283 2.10 -3.01 2.50
N ASN A 284 2.85 -2.72 1.45
CA ASN A 284 3.30 -3.74 0.50
C ASN A 284 4.83 -3.80 0.42
N SER A 285 5.40 -4.94 0.82
CA SER A 285 6.80 -5.31 0.53
C SER A 285 6.91 -6.55 -0.35
N GLY A 286 5.79 -7.25 -0.60
CA GLY A 286 5.67 -8.37 -1.52
C GLY A 286 5.10 -7.93 -2.88
N THR A 287 4.14 -8.70 -3.41
CA THR A 287 3.45 -8.39 -4.67
C THR A 287 1.97 -8.14 -4.44
N VAL A 288 1.44 -7.07 -5.01
CA VAL A 288 -0.01 -6.89 -5.23
C VAL A 288 -0.31 -7.20 -6.68
N SER A 289 -1.19 -8.16 -6.95
CA SER A 289 -1.62 -8.55 -8.29
C SER A 289 -3.12 -8.30 -8.46
N VAL A 290 -3.51 -7.51 -9.45
CA VAL A 290 -4.89 -7.20 -9.81
C VAL A 290 -5.19 -7.84 -11.16
N GLU A 291 -5.72 -9.07 -11.11
CA GLU A 291 -5.95 -9.90 -12.29
C GLU A 291 -7.29 -9.58 -12.96
N SER A 292 -8.29 -9.13 -12.21
CA SER A 292 -9.60 -8.74 -12.74
C SER A 292 -10.39 -7.85 -11.79
N GLY A 293 -11.28 -7.04 -12.37
CA GLY A 293 -12.12 -6.12 -11.60
C GLY A 293 -11.29 -4.96 -11.02
N THR A 294 -11.80 -4.34 -9.96
CA THR A 294 -11.17 -3.16 -9.35
C THR A 294 -10.66 -3.47 -7.94
N LEU A 295 -9.42 -3.07 -7.65
CA LEU A 295 -8.91 -2.92 -6.28
C LEU A 295 -8.88 -1.44 -5.94
N ARG A 296 -9.66 -1.02 -4.94
CA ARG A 296 -9.78 0.38 -4.51
C ARG A 296 -9.22 0.55 -3.11
N LEU A 297 -8.22 1.41 -2.97
CA LEU A 297 -7.54 1.70 -1.71
C LEU A 297 -7.96 3.10 -1.23
N GLU A 298 -8.70 3.20 -0.13
CA GLU A 298 -9.21 4.47 0.39
C GLU A 298 -8.41 4.97 1.62
N ALA A 299 -7.50 4.13 2.14
CA ALA A 299 -6.43 4.52 3.05
C ALA A 299 -5.11 4.78 2.32
N GLY A 300 -4.14 5.32 3.04
CA GLY A 300 -2.76 5.39 2.59
C GLY A 300 -2.01 4.06 2.70
N GLY A 301 -0.69 4.14 2.60
CA GLY A 301 0.18 2.98 2.77
C GLY A 301 1.62 3.23 2.37
N VAL A 302 2.49 2.30 2.75
CA VAL A 302 3.92 2.31 2.39
C VAL A 302 4.24 1.11 1.52
N HIS A 303 4.88 1.38 0.39
CA HIS A 303 5.10 0.39 -0.67
C HIS A 303 6.58 0.31 -1.03
N SER A 304 7.08 -0.91 -1.13
CA SER A 304 8.47 -1.24 -1.47
C SER A 304 8.57 -2.54 -2.29
N GLY A 305 7.42 -3.02 -2.79
CA GLY A 305 7.29 -4.27 -3.53
C GLY A 305 6.59 -4.11 -4.89
N GLY A 306 6.31 -5.23 -5.55
CA GLY A 306 5.75 -5.28 -6.89
C GLY A 306 4.25 -4.97 -6.95
N TRP A 307 3.84 -4.36 -8.05
CA TRP A 307 2.45 -4.12 -8.44
C TRP A 307 2.24 -4.65 -9.85
N GLU A 308 1.39 -5.66 -9.99
CA GLU A 308 0.99 -6.23 -11.27
C GLU A 308 -0.48 -5.90 -11.51
N VAL A 309 -0.77 -5.09 -12.53
CA VAL A 309 -2.15 -4.76 -12.91
C VAL A 309 -2.32 -5.17 -14.37
N VAL A 310 -2.98 -6.30 -14.59
CA VAL A 310 -3.20 -6.84 -15.95
C VAL A 310 -4.31 -6.06 -16.65
N SER A 311 -4.43 -6.19 -17.98
CA SER A 311 -5.41 -5.46 -18.81
C SER A 311 -6.86 -5.48 -18.33
N THR A 312 -7.30 -6.55 -17.67
CA THR A 312 -8.66 -6.69 -17.09
C THR A 312 -8.79 -6.13 -15.67
N GLY A 313 -7.69 -5.68 -15.08
CA GLY A 313 -7.59 -5.13 -13.74
C GLY A 313 -7.57 -3.60 -13.72
N THR A 314 -8.09 -3.04 -12.64
CA THR A 314 -7.99 -1.61 -12.31
C THR A 314 -7.55 -1.44 -10.86
N LEU A 315 -6.49 -0.68 -10.64
CA LEU A 315 -6.06 -0.23 -9.32
C LEU A 315 -6.48 1.23 -9.13
N VAL A 316 -7.15 1.55 -8.02
CA VAL A 316 -7.57 2.91 -7.67
C VAL A 316 -6.97 3.32 -6.34
N LEU A 317 -6.13 4.35 -6.34
CA LEU A 317 -5.63 5.03 -5.14
C LEU A 317 -6.59 6.18 -4.83
N ALA A 318 -7.56 5.92 -3.96
CA ALA A 318 -8.74 6.76 -3.75
C ALA A 318 -8.67 7.64 -2.51
N GLY A 319 -7.79 7.35 -1.55
CA GLY A 319 -7.67 8.14 -0.32
C GLY A 319 -6.34 7.95 0.40
N GLY A 320 -6.10 8.75 1.43
CA GLY A 320 -4.84 8.77 2.17
C GLY A 320 -3.62 9.13 1.31
N THR A 321 -2.41 8.97 1.86
CA THR A 321 -1.16 9.16 1.11
C THR A 321 -0.49 7.81 0.87
N HIS A 322 -0.17 7.49 -0.38
CA HIS A 322 0.62 6.31 -0.74
C HIS A 322 2.08 6.70 -0.92
N THR A 323 2.99 6.08 -0.19
CA THR A 323 4.43 6.32 -0.31
C THR A 323 5.08 5.16 -1.05
N PHE A 324 5.71 5.44 -2.20
CA PHE A 324 6.44 4.48 -3.01
C PHE A 324 7.94 4.62 -2.75
N ASN A 325 8.49 3.66 -2.01
CA ASN A 325 9.89 3.56 -1.65
C ASN A 325 10.68 2.72 -2.67
N ALA A 326 12.00 2.73 -2.52
CA ALA A 326 12.91 1.83 -3.24
C ALA A 326 12.42 0.37 -3.16
N GLY A 327 12.45 -0.32 -4.31
CA GLY A 327 11.89 -1.66 -4.49
C GLY A 327 10.49 -1.69 -5.10
N THR A 328 9.77 -0.55 -5.13
CA THR A 328 8.49 -0.46 -5.86
C THR A 328 8.71 -0.67 -7.35
N ALA A 329 7.96 -1.57 -7.96
CA ALA A 329 7.96 -1.81 -9.40
C ALA A 329 6.54 -2.04 -9.91
N PHE A 330 6.15 -1.35 -10.98
CA PHE A 330 4.87 -1.56 -11.66
C PHE A 330 5.03 -2.40 -12.92
N GLN A 331 4.09 -3.30 -13.15
CA GLN A 331 4.03 -4.19 -14.31
C GLN A 331 2.58 -4.38 -14.78
N GLY A 332 2.44 -4.84 -16.02
CA GLY A 332 1.17 -5.06 -16.69
C GLY A 332 0.73 -3.87 -17.55
N ASP A 333 -0.45 -4.02 -18.14
CA ASP A 333 -1.07 -3.12 -19.12
C ASP A 333 -2.48 -2.67 -18.69
N GLY A 334 -2.86 -2.95 -17.44
CA GLY A 334 -4.11 -2.50 -16.84
C GLY A 334 -4.14 -1.03 -16.48
N THR A 335 -5.19 -0.64 -15.75
CA THR A 335 -5.45 0.77 -15.41
C THR A 335 -5.03 1.09 -13.99
N LEU A 336 -4.27 2.18 -13.81
CA LEU A 336 -3.97 2.78 -12.50
C LEU A 336 -4.61 4.16 -12.41
N ARG A 337 -5.57 4.33 -11.50
CA ARG A 337 -6.24 5.60 -11.23
C ARG A 337 -5.71 6.20 -9.94
N ILE A 338 -5.11 7.37 -10.02
CA ILE A 338 -4.59 8.10 -8.87
C ILE A 338 -5.55 9.26 -8.60
N GLN A 339 -6.24 9.19 -7.46
CA GLN A 339 -7.25 10.17 -7.04
C GLN A 339 -6.85 10.93 -5.76
N THR A 340 -5.70 10.57 -5.19
CA THR A 340 -5.22 11.00 -3.86
C THR A 340 -3.72 11.36 -3.92
N PRO A 341 -3.14 12.01 -2.89
CA PRO A 341 -1.70 12.26 -2.86
C PRO A 341 -0.84 10.99 -2.91
N VAL A 342 0.24 11.05 -3.69
CA VAL A 342 1.30 10.04 -3.70
C VAL A 342 2.65 10.69 -3.38
N THR A 343 3.49 9.99 -2.64
CA THR A 343 4.87 10.41 -2.32
C THR A 343 5.84 9.44 -2.97
N LEU A 344 6.78 9.98 -3.73
CA LEU A 344 7.87 9.22 -4.32
C LEU A 344 9.11 9.38 -3.44
N ALA A 345 9.71 8.26 -3.04
CA ALA A 345 11.00 8.23 -2.36
C ALA A 345 12.10 7.59 -3.23
N THR A 346 11.78 7.29 -4.49
CA THR A 346 12.66 6.75 -5.53
C THR A 346 12.08 7.11 -6.90
N ASP A 347 12.86 6.94 -7.95
CA ASP A 347 12.32 6.94 -9.32
C ASP A 347 11.35 5.78 -9.50
N ILE A 348 10.21 6.04 -10.16
CA ILE A 348 9.16 5.06 -10.42
C ILE A 348 8.94 4.94 -11.92
N ASP A 349 9.11 3.72 -12.42
CA ASP A 349 8.66 3.33 -13.75
C ASP A 349 7.26 2.69 -13.66
N LEU A 350 6.30 3.29 -14.34
CA LEU A 350 4.91 2.83 -14.43
C LEU A 350 4.72 1.76 -15.51
N GLY A 351 5.77 1.45 -16.29
CA GLY A 351 5.73 0.40 -17.30
C GLY A 351 4.68 0.65 -18.37
N GLY A 352 3.95 -0.42 -18.73
CA GLY A 352 2.91 -0.43 -19.75
C GLY A 352 1.52 -0.01 -19.28
N LEU A 353 1.38 0.48 -18.05
CA LEU A 353 0.07 0.80 -17.47
C LEU A 353 -0.62 1.99 -18.14
N GLN A 354 -1.95 1.98 -18.09
CA GLN A 354 -2.80 3.13 -18.39
C GLN A 354 -3.02 3.92 -17.10
N VAL A 355 -2.22 4.96 -16.87
CA VAL A 355 -2.23 5.75 -15.64
C VAL A 355 -3.04 7.02 -15.82
N VAL A 356 -3.92 7.33 -14.85
CA VAL A 356 -4.75 8.54 -14.87
C VAL A 356 -4.58 9.30 -13.55
N PHE A 357 -4.10 10.54 -13.63
CA PHE A 357 -4.09 11.49 -12.51
C PHE A 357 -5.36 12.34 -12.56
N GLU A 358 -6.22 12.16 -11.56
CA GLU A 358 -7.55 12.80 -11.50
C GLU A 358 -7.90 13.26 -10.08
N SER A 359 -9.07 13.88 -9.90
CA SER A 359 -9.60 14.27 -8.59
C SER A 359 -8.57 15.03 -7.71
N SER A 360 -8.26 14.53 -6.51
CA SER A 360 -7.34 15.15 -5.55
C SER A 360 -5.89 14.72 -5.72
N ALA A 361 -5.53 14.08 -6.84
CA ALA A 361 -4.17 13.61 -7.07
C ALA A 361 -3.12 14.72 -6.96
N SER A 362 -2.01 14.39 -6.29
CA SER A 362 -0.81 15.22 -6.21
C SER A 362 0.41 14.32 -6.05
N VAL A 363 1.57 14.80 -6.47
CA VAL A 363 2.84 14.07 -6.35
C VAL A 363 3.77 14.87 -5.46
N ALA A 364 4.34 14.22 -4.46
CA ALA A 364 5.43 14.73 -3.64
C ALA A 364 6.72 13.96 -3.92
N GLY A 365 7.86 14.61 -3.67
CA GLY A 365 9.19 14.09 -4.02
C GLY A 365 9.71 14.67 -5.33
N VAL A 366 11.04 14.77 -5.46
CA VAL A 366 11.74 15.34 -6.63
C VAL A 366 12.26 14.25 -7.58
N PHE A 367 11.73 13.04 -7.46
CA PHE A 367 12.12 11.86 -8.24
C PHE A 367 11.44 11.81 -9.61
N GLN A 368 11.92 10.90 -10.45
CA GLN A 368 11.39 10.71 -11.80
C GLN A 368 10.16 9.80 -11.82
N ILE A 369 9.15 10.18 -12.60
CA ILE A 369 8.11 9.27 -13.08
C ILE A 369 8.42 8.92 -14.53
N SER A 370 8.36 7.63 -14.90
CA SER A 370 8.45 7.20 -16.29
C SER A 370 7.37 6.23 -16.71
N ASN A 371 7.22 6.05 -18.02
CA ASN A 371 6.51 4.92 -18.62
C ASN A 371 7.34 4.31 -19.75
N THR A 372 6.93 3.11 -20.18
CA THR A 372 7.53 2.38 -21.32
C THR A 372 6.61 2.46 -22.55
N PRO A 373 7.09 2.08 -23.75
CA PRO A 373 6.21 1.95 -24.92
C PRO A 373 4.98 1.10 -24.62
N GLY A 374 3.80 1.58 -25.04
CA GLY A 374 2.49 0.98 -24.73
C GLY A 374 1.80 1.55 -23.47
N GLY A 375 2.56 2.08 -22.51
CA GLY A 375 2.01 2.76 -21.34
C GLY A 375 1.56 4.20 -21.62
N THR A 376 0.62 4.70 -20.83
CA THR A 376 0.10 6.07 -20.94
C THR A 376 0.06 6.75 -19.58
N ILE A 377 0.44 8.02 -19.52
CA ILE A 377 0.22 8.89 -18.36
C ILE A 377 -0.78 9.99 -18.76
N THR A 378 -1.97 9.97 -18.15
CA THR A 378 -3.07 10.88 -18.47
C THR A 378 -3.32 11.91 -17.36
N PHE A 379 -3.21 13.15 -17.81
CA PHE A 379 -3.63 14.44 -17.30
C PHE A 379 -5.13 14.72 -17.26
N ASP A 380 -5.90 14.38 -16.22
CA ASP A 380 -7.31 14.78 -16.10
C ASP A 380 -7.55 16.01 -15.22
N LYS A 381 -6.46 16.60 -14.72
CA LYS A 381 -6.46 17.84 -13.95
C LYS A 381 -5.17 18.60 -14.17
N SER A 382 -5.22 19.89 -13.86
CA SER A 382 -4.00 20.68 -13.72
C SER A 382 -3.24 20.25 -12.48
N MET A 383 -1.92 20.07 -12.59
CA MET A 383 -1.08 19.71 -11.45
C MET A 383 0.39 20.07 -11.66
N THR A 384 1.14 20.04 -10.56
CA THR A 384 2.59 20.20 -10.57
C THR A 384 3.26 18.89 -10.17
N ILE A 385 4.26 18.46 -10.92
CA ILE A 385 5.18 17.37 -10.61
C ILE A 385 6.49 18.01 -10.13
N PRO A 386 6.89 17.84 -8.85
CA PRO A 386 8.10 18.47 -8.34
C PRO A 386 9.40 17.88 -8.92
N GLY A 387 9.36 16.63 -9.38
CA GLY A 387 10.49 15.95 -10.00
C GLY A 387 10.48 15.99 -11.53
N SER A 388 11.10 14.97 -12.13
CA SER A 388 11.22 14.81 -13.58
C SER A 388 10.18 13.83 -14.14
N VAL A 389 9.92 13.92 -15.44
CA VAL A 389 9.04 13.00 -16.15
C VAL A 389 9.73 12.51 -17.41
N LYS A 390 9.79 11.19 -17.61
CA LYS A 390 10.35 10.57 -18.82
C LYS A 390 9.27 9.77 -19.54
N ILE A 391 9.02 10.09 -20.80
CA ILE A 391 7.95 9.49 -21.60
C ILE A 391 8.54 8.67 -22.73
N ALA A 392 8.39 7.34 -22.65
CA ALA A 392 8.67 6.43 -23.76
C ALA A 392 7.40 5.81 -24.37
N GLY A 393 6.28 5.85 -23.65
CA GLY A 393 4.94 5.54 -24.16
C GLY A 393 4.20 6.82 -24.57
N ALA A 394 3.08 7.12 -23.93
CA ALA A 394 2.33 8.35 -24.16
C ALA A 394 2.18 9.20 -22.88
N MET A 395 2.14 10.51 -23.04
CA MET A 395 1.65 11.48 -22.05
C MET A 395 0.52 12.27 -22.69
N THR A 396 -0.64 12.35 -22.03
CA THR A 396 -1.83 12.99 -22.58
C THR A 396 -2.43 13.96 -21.59
N LEU A 397 -2.78 15.17 -22.02
CA LEU A 397 -3.69 16.06 -21.29
C LEU A 397 -5.08 15.90 -21.89
N SER A 398 -6.11 15.63 -21.09
CA SER A 398 -7.43 15.28 -21.62
C SER A 398 -8.21 16.46 -22.19
N THR A 399 -7.89 17.69 -21.80
CA THR A 399 -8.53 18.89 -22.36
C THR A 399 -7.55 20.06 -22.51
N ALA A 400 -7.93 21.04 -23.34
CA ALA A 400 -7.11 22.21 -23.65
C ALA A 400 -6.96 23.22 -22.51
N SER A 401 -7.79 23.13 -21.45
CA SER A 401 -7.73 24.04 -20.30
C SER A 401 -6.72 23.59 -19.24
N LEU A 402 -6.19 22.37 -19.34
CA LEU A 402 -5.30 21.80 -18.34
C LEU A 402 -3.89 22.37 -18.43
N ILE A 403 -3.27 22.55 -17.27
CA ILE A 403 -1.89 23.00 -17.11
C ILE A 403 -1.13 21.96 -16.28
N VAL A 404 -0.14 21.33 -16.89
CA VAL A 404 0.81 20.44 -16.20
C VAL A 404 2.16 21.14 -16.10
N THR A 405 2.64 21.30 -14.88
CA THR A 405 3.96 21.89 -14.60
C THR A 405 4.89 20.80 -14.07
N ILE A 406 6.07 20.63 -14.68
CA ILE A 406 7.09 19.66 -14.29
C ILE A 406 8.31 20.48 -13.85
N ASN A 407 8.61 20.52 -12.56
CA ASN A 407 9.69 21.38 -12.07
C ASN A 407 11.07 20.85 -12.52
N GLY A 408 11.21 19.53 -12.69
CA GLY A 408 12.39 18.89 -13.23
C GLY A 408 12.42 18.87 -14.77
N THR A 409 13.05 17.83 -15.31
CA THR A 409 13.16 17.62 -16.76
C THR A 409 11.95 16.85 -17.27
N LEU A 410 11.35 17.31 -18.36
CA LEU A 410 10.49 16.49 -19.21
C LEU A 410 11.34 15.94 -20.34
N THR A 411 11.56 14.63 -20.36
CA THR A 411 12.24 13.92 -21.45
C THR A 411 11.21 13.16 -22.27
N LEU A 412 11.14 13.45 -23.56
CA LEU A 412 10.36 12.69 -24.53
C LEU A 412 11.31 11.82 -25.34
N GLU A 413 11.20 10.50 -25.19
CA GLU A 413 12.03 9.54 -25.94
C GLU A 413 11.56 9.41 -27.39
N ALA A 414 12.36 8.77 -28.25
CA ALA A 414 12.04 8.60 -29.67
C ALA A 414 10.67 7.93 -29.94
N SER A 415 10.27 6.97 -29.09
CA SER A 415 8.95 6.32 -29.16
C SER A 415 7.86 7.10 -28.42
N GLY A 416 8.24 8.12 -27.64
CA GLY A 416 7.35 8.88 -26.80
C GLY A 416 6.39 9.75 -27.60
N VAL A 417 5.14 9.79 -27.18
CA VAL A 417 4.11 10.68 -27.73
C VAL A 417 3.59 11.61 -26.65
N LEU A 418 3.66 12.92 -26.89
CA LEU A 418 3.01 13.93 -26.06
C LEU A 418 1.75 14.44 -26.76
N ASN A 419 0.58 14.13 -26.23
CA ASN A 419 -0.70 14.69 -26.64
C ASN A 419 -1.04 15.88 -25.73
N ASN A 420 -0.70 17.09 -26.18
CA ASN A 420 -0.83 18.30 -25.39
C ASN A 420 -1.79 19.32 -26.05
N PRO A 421 -3.11 19.14 -25.92
CA PRO A 421 -4.07 20.18 -26.30
C PRO A 421 -4.00 21.40 -25.36
N GLY A 422 -3.43 21.26 -24.16
CA GLY A 422 -3.36 22.28 -23.13
C GLY A 422 -1.97 22.92 -23.01
N THR A 423 -1.53 23.16 -21.77
CA THR A 423 -0.21 23.72 -21.48
C THR A 423 0.63 22.75 -20.68
N VAL A 424 1.80 22.38 -21.21
CA VAL A 424 2.84 21.69 -20.46
C VAL A 424 4.01 22.66 -20.26
N ARG A 425 4.50 22.77 -19.03
CA ARG A 425 5.71 23.52 -18.71
C ARG A 425 6.70 22.61 -18.01
N ALA A 426 7.97 22.68 -18.38
CA ALA A 426 9.03 21.92 -17.74
C ALA A 426 10.20 22.82 -17.32
N GLY A 427 10.94 22.46 -16.28
CA GLY A 427 12.20 23.15 -15.94
C GLY A 427 13.21 23.05 -17.09
N LEU A 428 13.28 21.87 -17.71
CA LEU A 428 13.94 21.60 -18.98
C LEU A 428 13.07 20.67 -19.81
N PHE A 429 12.99 20.91 -21.12
CA PHE A 429 12.37 19.98 -22.06
C PHE A 429 13.43 19.40 -23.00
N VAL A 430 13.50 18.07 -23.08
CA VAL A 430 14.39 17.31 -23.98
C VAL A 430 13.53 16.44 -24.88
N ASN A 431 13.66 16.61 -26.20
CA ASN A 431 13.00 15.76 -27.18
C ASN A 431 14.04 14.94 -27.96
N ASN A 432 14.10 13.63 -27.69
CA ASN A 432 15.00 12.67 -28.34
C ASN A 432 14.38 12.07 -29.62
N GLY A 433 13.55 12.84 -30.33
CA GLY A 433 12.88 12.40 -31.57
C GLY A 433 11.46 11.87 -31.38
N GLY A 434 10.86 12.10 -30.22
CA GLY A 434 9.45 11.78 -29.96
C GLY A 434 8.48 12.76 -30.62
N THR A 435 7.20 12.34 -30.65
CA THR A 435 6.13 13.06 -31.35
C THR A 435 5.37 13.97 -30.40
N ILE A 436 5.11 15.21 -30.82
CA ILE A 436 4.29 16.17 -30.09
C ILE A 436 3.04 16.46 -30.91
N ASN A 437 1.88 16.14 -30.36
CA ASN A 437 0.57 16.46 -30.90
C ASN A 437 0.00 17.64 -30.12
N GLY A 438 -0.16 18.78 -30.77
CA GLY A 438 -0.64 20.02 -30.13
C GLY A 438 0.49 20.95 -29.72
N ASN A 439 0.39 21.56 -28.54
CA ASN A 439 1.31 22.60 -28.10
C ASN A 439 2.65 22.01 -27.65
N ALA A 440 3.75 22.61 -28.09
CA ALA A 440 5.08 22.27 -27.58
C ALA A 440 5.21 22.64 -26.08
N PRO A 441 5.92 21.84 -25.26
CA PRO A 441 6.21 22.20 -23.88
C PRO A 441 6.97 23.54 -23.77
N GLY A 442 6.50 24.42 -22.88
CA GLY A 442 7.20 25.66 -22.52
C GLY A 442 8.22 25.43 -21.41
N GLN A 443 9.20 26.32 -21.28
CA GLN A 443 10.16 26.28 -20.17
C GLN A 443 9.66 27.10 -18.97
N ILE A 444 9.86 26.60 -17.74
CA ILE A 444 9.55 27.34 -16.52
C ILE A 444 10.61 28.43 -16.34
N GLY A 445 10.20 29.71 -16.37
CA GLY A 445 11.07 30.85 -16.04
C GLY A 445 12.00 31.34 -17.17
N GLY A 446 11.91 30.80 -18.38
CA GLY A 446 12.70 31.25 -19.54
C GLY A 446 11.80 31.72 -20.67
N ALA A 447 11.92 33.00 -21.04
CA ALA A 447 11.56 33.41 -22.39
C ALA A 447 12.27 32.50 -23.39
N SER A 448 11.57 32.11 -24.45
CA SER A 448 12.10 31.28 -25.54
C SER A 448 13.46 31.81 -26.01
N LEU A 449 14.57 31.18 -25.66
CA LEU A 449 15.87 31.52 -26.22
C LEU A 449 16.08 30.73 -27.52
N SER A 450 15.23 31.06 -28.49
CA SER A 450 15.33 30.54 -29.86
C SER A 450 16.14 31.47 -30.77
N ALA A 451 16.47 32.68 -30.32
CA ALA A 451 17.24 33.64 -31.10
C ALA A 451 18.41 34.18 -30.25
N LEU A 452 19.61 34.12 -30.82
CA LEU A 452 20.78 34.84 -30.33
C LEU A 452 20.41 36.32 -30.13
N ARG A 453 20.45 36.80 -28.89
CA ARG A 453 20.04 38.17 -28.53
C ARG A 453 21.08 38.81 -27.63
N ILE A 454 21.62 39.95 -28.05
CA ILE A 454 22.39 40.83 -27.15
C ILE A 454 21.43 41.45 -26.14
N ASP A 455 21.67 41.19 -24.86
CA ASP A 455 20.86 41.66 -23.74
C ASP A 455 21.43 42.94 -23.13
N GLU A 456 22.76 43.11 -23.15
CA GLU A 456 23.45 44.25 -22.54
C GLU A 456 24.70 44.62 -23.36
N ILE A 457 24.92 45.93 -23.55
CA ILE A 457 26.17 46.52 -24.03
C ILE A 457 26.58 47.58 -23.01
N ARG A 458 27.73 47.40 -22.37
CA ARG A 458 28.19 48.28 -21.29
C ARG A 458 29.66 48.66 -21.46
N VAL A 459 29.96 49.96 -21.41
CA VAL A 459 31.34 50.44 -21.35
C VAL A 459 31.86 50.20 -19.93
N VAL A 460 32.99 49.49 -19.81
CA VAL A 460 33.66 49.24 -18.54
C VAL A 460 34.66 50.38 -18.30
N GLY A 461 34.36 51.26 -17.36
CA GLY A 461 35.30 52.30 -16.93
C GLY A 461 36.37 51.73 -16.01
N SER A 462 37.64 52.06 -16.25
CA SER A 462 38.67 51.92 -15.21
C SER A 462 38.28 52.79 -14.02
N GLY A 463 38.42 52.25 -12.80
CA GLY A 463 37.93 52.89 -11.57
C GLY A 463 38.47 54.31 -11.35
N ALA A 464 37.61 55.13 -10.73
CA ALA A 464 37.89 56.42 -10.10
C ALA A 464 38.70 57.45 -10.91
N ALA A 465 37.99 58.33 -11.64
CA ALA A 465 38.53 59.62 -12.05
C ALA A 465 37.85 60.74 -11.24
N SER A 466 38.60 61.28 -10.28
CA SER A 466 38.34 62.58 -9.65
C SER A 466 38.17 63.69 -10.71
N VAL A 467 37.41 64.72 -10.37
CA VAL A 467 37.20 65.94 -11.16
C VAL A 467 38.54 66.63 -11.46
N LYS A 468 39.21 66.25 -12.55
CA LYS A 468 40.21 67.01 -13.35
C LYS A 468 40.93 66.07 -14.33
N SER A 469 40.34 65.84 -15.50
CA SER A 469 41.06 65.66 -16.78
C SER A 469 40.07 65.48 -17.94
N GLN A 470 39.43 66.57 -18.37
CA GLN A 470 38.84 66.64 -19.71
C GLN A 470 39.97 66.86 -20.73
N ARG A 471 40.58 65.75 -21.16
CA ARG A 471 41.26 65.51 -22.46
C ARG A 471 42.09 64.24 -22.30
N ALA A 472 41.49 63.10 -22.63
CA ALA A 472 42.23 61.88 -22.93
C ALA A 472 41.88 61.53 -24.38
N GLU A 473 42.85 61.77 -25.25
CA GLU A 473 42.89 61.27 -26.62
C GLU A 473 42.89 59.73 -26.61
N ALA A 474 42.11 59.13 -27.51
CA ALA A 474 42.14 57.75 -27.98
C ALA A 474 42.71 56.67 -27.01
N SER A 475 42.15 56.54 -25.80
CA SER A 475 42.40 55.38 -24.96
C SER A 475 41.46 54.23 -25.38
N ASP A 476 42.00 53.02 -25.56
CA ASP A 476 41.21 51.81 -25.76
C ASP A 476 40.09 51.72 -24.71
N ARG A 477 38.86 51.46 -25.15
CA ARG A 477 37.71 51.26 -24.26
C ARG A 477 37.33 49.79 -24.25
N GLU A 478 37.20 49.24 -23.06
CA GLU A 478 36.67 47.89 -22.87
C GLU A 478 35.13 47.94 -22.80
N VAL A 479 34.49 47.08 -23.57
CA VAL A 479 33.03 46.95 -23.65
C VAL A 479 32.67 45.52 -23.26
N LEU A 480 31.81 45.40 -22.24
CA LEU A 480 31.18 44.16 -21.85
C LEU A 480 29.92 43.97 -22.68
N LEU A 481 29.82 42.84 -23.37
CA LEU A 481 28.61 42.37 -24.01
C LEU A 481 28.04 41.22 -23.18
N ARG A 482 26.72 41.21 -22.97
CA ARG A 482 25.99 40.04 -22.47
C ARG A 482 24.90 39.66 -23.44
N TRP A 483 24.72 38.35 -23.65
CA TRP A 483 23.72 37.83 -24.56
C TRP A 483 23.16 36.50 -24.08
N SER A 484 22.01 36.17 -24.64
CA SER A 484 21.31 34.93 -24.41
C SER A 484 21.26 34.11 -25.70
N ALA A 485 21.54 32.81 -25.59
CA ALA A 485 21.59 31.85 -26.70
C ALA A 485 21.43 30.40 -26.18
N LYS A 486 21.54 29.38 -27.06
CA LYS A 486 21.49 27.98 -26.60
C LYS A 486 22.70 27.66 -25.72
N PRO A 487 22.58 26.85 -24.66
CA PRO A 487 23.71 26.45 -23.83
C PRO A 487 24.77 25.66 -24.62
N GLY A 488 26.05 25.88 -24.33
CA GLY A 488 27.18 25.20 -24.99
C GLY A 488 27.52 25.66 -26.42
N GLU A 489 26.87 26.69 -26.96
CA GLU A 489 27.24 27.27 -28.26
C GLU A 489 28.52 28.13 -28.16
N GLN A 490 29.31 28.13 -29.23
CA GLN A 490 30.50 28.98 -29.36
C GLN A 490 30.20 30.21 -30.22
N PHE A 491 30.76 31.36 -29.85
CA PHE A 491 30.49 32.64 -30.49
C PHE A 491 31.75 33.36 -30.93
N VAL A 492 31.64 34.06 -32.05
CA VAL A 492 32.61 35.05 -32.52
C VAL A 492 32.01 36.43 -32.33
N VAL A 493 32.80 37.33 -31.73
CA VAL A 493 32.42 38.74 -31.55
C VAL A 493 33.11 39.58 -32.61
N GLU A 494 32.34 40.37 -33.35
CA GLU A 494 32.86 41.27 -34.38
C GLU A 494 32.53 42.73 -34.05
N VAL A 495 33.45 43.62 -34.40
CA VAL A 495 33.30 45.07 -34.25
C VAL A 495 33.43 45.77 -35.60
N SER A 496 32.58 46.76 -35.83
CA SER A 496 32.62 47.67 -36.97
C SER A 496 32.56 49.12 -36.52
N LEU A 497 33.21 50.03 -37.25
CA LEU A 497 33.09 51.47 -37.02
C LEU A 497 32.09 52.14 -37.98
N ASP A 498 31.73 51.45 -39.08
CA ASP A 498 31.00 52.01 -40.21
C ASP A 498 29.83 51.13 -40.70
N LEU A 499 29.54 50.02 -40.00
CA LEU A 499 28.60 48.95 -40.37
C LEU A 499 28.95 48.17 -41.65
N ALA A 500 29.98 48.58 -42.40
CA ALA A 500 30.37 47.97 -43.66
C ALA A 500 31.55 47.02 -43.49
N ARG A 501 32.53 47.37 -42.64
CA ARG A 501 33.73 46.58 -42.38
C ARG A 501 33.69 46.01 -40.98
N TRP A 502 33.73 44.68 -40.88
CA TRP A 502 33.66 43.95 -39.62
C TRP A 502 35.00 43.28 -39.34
N SER A 503 35.49 43.42 -38.11
CA SER A 503 36.72 42.79 -37.64
C SER A 503 36.42 41.85 -36.49
N VAL A 504 36.93 40.62 -36.56
CA VAL A 504 36.85 39.67 -35.44
C VAL A 504 37.70 40.19 -34.29
N GLN A 505 37.13 40.24 -33.10
CA GLN A 505 37.83 40.64 -31.89
C GLN A 505 38.08 39.43 -31.00
N ALA A 506 39.28 39.37 -30.42
CA ALA A 506 39.59 38.39 -29.39
C ALA A 506 38.82 38.77 -28.11
N ALA A 507 37.63 38.19 -27.95
CA ALA A 507 36.83 38.29 -26.74
C ALA A 507 36.95 37.00 -25.93
N ALA A 508 37.20 37.11 -24.64
CA ALA A 508 37.07 35.98 -23.72
C ALA A 508 35.57 35.70 -23.51
N VAL A 509 34.98 34.93 -24.42
CA VAL A 509 33.58 34.51 -24.31
C VAL A 509 33.47 33.47 -23.21
N ARG A 510 32.58 33.72 -22.25
CA ARG A 510 32.31 32.81 -21.14
C ARG A 510 30.81 32.64 -20.97
N GLU A 511 30.38 31.40 -20.81
CA GLU A 511 29.04 31.09 -20.32
C GLU A 511 29.01 31.29 -18.79
N VAL A 512 28.20 32.25 -18.35
CA VAL A 512 28.09 32.63 -16.93
C VAL A 512 27.14 31.68 -16.20
N LYS A 513 26.11 31.21 -16.90
CA LYS A 513 25.12 30.20 -16.50
C LYS A 513 24.42 29.67 -17.76
N PRO A 514 23.81 28.48 -17.75
CA PRO A 514 23.27 27.85 -18.95
C PRO A 514 22.42 28.81 -19.80
N GLY A 515 22.86 29.08 -21.03
CA GLY A 515 22.20 29.96 -22.00
C GLY A 515 22.42 31.47 -21.83
N GLN A 516 23.27 31.89 -20.88
CA GLN A 516 23.71 33.29 -20.74
C GLN A 516 25.22 33.41 -20.82
N TYR A 517 25.67 34.29 -21.70
CA TYR A 517 27.06 34.48 -22.04
C TYR A 517 27.49 35.93 -21.80
N GLU A 518 28.78 36.11 -21.54
CA GLU A 518 29.43 37.42 -21.52
C GLU A 518 30.76 37.40 -22.27
N GLY A 519 31.16 38.55 -22.79
CA GLY A 519 32.41 38.71 -23.52
C GLY A 519 32.89 40.16 -23.47
N ASN A 520 34.17 40.35 -23.15
CA ASN A 520 34.81 41.66 -23.15
C ASN A 520 35.51 41.92 -24.48
N VAL A 521 35.29 43.10 -25.04
CA VAL A 521 35.88 43.54 -26.30
C VAL A 521 36.60 44.87 -26.09
N LYS A 522 37.83 44.98 -26.62
CA LYS A 522 38.53 46.26 -26.69
C LYS A 522 38.17 46.97 -27.98
N THR A 523 37.81 48.23 -27.88
CA THR A 523 37.57 49.12 -29.02
C THR A 523 38.67 50.19 -29.03
N ALA A 524 39.21 50.51 -30.21
CA ALA A 524 40.36 51.41 -30.41
C ALA A 524 40.04 52.90 -30.19
N GLY A 525 39.26 53.24 -29.16
CA GLY A 525 38.95 54.61 -28.76
C GLY A 525 38.03 55.39 -29.71
N GLN A 526 37.58 54.83 -30.84
CA GLN A 526 36.73 55.51 -31.82
C GLN A 526 35.25 55.14 -31.65
N SER A 527 34.37 56.15 -31.68
CA SER A 527 32.90 56.02 -31.64
C SER A 527 32.31 56.61 -32.92
N PRO A 528 31.25 55.99 -33.50
CA PRO A 528 30.51 54.83 -32.99
C PRO A 528 31.24 53.49 -33.27
N ALA A 529 31.06 52.53 -32.37
CA ALA A 529 31.41 51.14 -32.57
C ALA A 529 30.12 50.29 -32.56
N PHE A 530 29.96 49.46 -33.57
CA PHE A 530 28.86 48.51 -33.74
C PHE A 530 29.36 47.10 -33.43
N PHE A 531 28.51 46.29 -32.82
CA PHE A 531 28.85 44.93 -32.38
C PHE A 531 27.91 43.93 -33.05
N ARG A 532 28.46 42.80 -33.48
CA ARG A 532 27.71 41.65 -33.97
C ARG A 532 28.22 40.39 -33.32
N LEU A 533 27.30 39.50 -32.96
CA LEU A 533 27.59 38.14 -32.51
C LEU A 533 27.22 37.17 -33.62
N ARG A 534 28.08 36.18 -33.85
CA ARG A 534 27.84 35.06 -34.76
C ARG A 534 28.18 33.75 -34.06
N THR A 535 27.43 32.70 -34.37
CA THR A 535 27.82 31.33 -33.97
C THR A 535 29.08 30.94 -34.74
N ALA A 536 29.96 30.16 -34.11
CA ALA A 536 31.22 29.75 -34.72
C ALA A 536 31.02 28.88 -35.99
N GLU A 537 29.90 28.17 -36.11
CA GLU A 537 29.55 27.38 -37.31
C GLU A 537 29.35 28.21 -38.58
N ASP A 538 28.94 29.49 -38.46
CA ASP A 538 28.70 30.35 -39.63
C ASP A 538 29.98 31.03 -40.18
N ALA A 539 31.15 30.83 -39.55
CA ALA A 539 32.43 31.46 -39.90
C ALA A 539 33.15 30.79 -41.08
N GLN A 540 32.79 31.18 -42.31
CA GLN A 540 33.64 30.95 -43.48
C GLN A 540 34.93 31.78 -43.39
N PRO A 541 36.11 31.22 -43.71
CA PRO A 541 37.35 31.99 -43.80
C PRO A 541 37.29 32.96 -44.99
N LEU A 542 37.63 34.24 -44.76
CA LEU A 542 37.72 35.27 -45.79
C LEU A 542 38.71 34.85 -46.89
N GLU A 543 38.22 34.78 -48.13
CA GLU A 543 39.01 34.60 -49.35
C GLU A 543 40.12 35.66 -49.46
N ALA A 544 41.33 35.21 -49.77
CA ALA A 544 42.41 36.09 -50.19
C ALA A 544 42.16 36.51 -51.66
N GLN A 545 42.01 37.82 -51.90
CA GLN A 545 42.13 38.43 -53.22
C GLN A 545 43.38 39.32 -53.30
N PRO A 546 43.95 39.48 -54.51
CA PRO A 546 45.39 39.57 -54.73
C PRO A 546 45.95 41.00 -54.63
N ALA A 547 47.24 41.08 -54.30
CA ALA A 547 48.01 42.32 -54.41
C ALA A 547 48.39 42.60 -55.87
N GLY A 548 47.83 43.66 -56.47
CA GLY A 548 48.62 44.55 -57.34
C GLY A 548 49.37 45.55 -56.46
N GLU A 549 50.46 46.20 -56.84
CA GLU A 549 51.01 46.53 -58.15
C GLU A 549 52.42 47.16 -57.93
N GLU A 550 53.15 47.45 -59.02
CA GLU A 550 54.26 48.43 -59.18
C GLU A 550 55.75 48.00 -59.17
N ASN A 551 56.27 47.88 -60.41
CA ASN A 551 57.29 48.71 -61.08
C ASN A 551 58.80 48.66 -60.76
N THR A 552 59.53 48.15 -61.78
CA THR A 552 60.78 48.64 -62.44
C THR A 552 62.15 48.47 -61.76
N PRO A 553 63.26 48.38 -62.53
CA PRO A 553 63.42 48.37 -64.00
C PRO A 553 63.61 46.98 -64.62
#